data_AF-Q8MV92-F1
#
_entry.id   AF-Q8MV92-F1
#
_cell.length_a   1.000
_cell.length_b   1.000
_cell.length_c   1.000
_cell.angle_alpha   90.00
_cell.angle_beta   90.00
_cell.angle_gamma   90.00
#
_symmetry.space_group_name_H-M   'P 1'
#
loop_
_entity.id
_entity.type
_entity.pdbx_description
1 polymer ?
#
loop_
_entity_poly.entity_id
_entity_poly.type
_entity_poly.pdbx_seq_one_letter_code
_entity_poly.pdbx_strand_id
1 'polypeptide(L)'
;MFVLDQEEYKKEAVGWDVIDCGMDLQAGIELIEKPMGILSILEEECMFPRASDSNFKTKLYDNHLGKSPNFGKPKPPKPGQSEAHFELHHYAGSVPYNITGWLEKNKDPLNETVVGLLGACKESLVSSLFAPAEDPSQAGKRKKGGAMQTISSTHRESLNKLMKNLMSTSPHFIRCIVPNEFKQPGVVDAHLVMHQLHCNGVL
;
A
#
# COMPACT_ATOMS: atom_id res chain seq x y z
N MET A 1 5.81 -12.13 13.17
CA MET A 1 5.16 -12.96 14.21
C MET A 1 6.25 -13.64 15.03
N PHE A 2 7.00 -14.58 14.45
CA PHE A 2 8.00 -15.36 15.18
C PHE A 2 9.11 -14.57 15.88
N VAL A 3 9.57 -13.42 15.38
CA VAL A 3 10.65 -12.66 16.07
C VAL A 3 10.17 -12.06 17.40
N LEU A 4 9.01 -11.41 17.43
CA LEU A 4 8.49 -10.75 18.63
C LEU A 4 8.05 -11.77 19.70
N ASP A 5 7.44 -12.88 19.29
CA ASP A 5 7.05 -13.94 20.22
C ASP A 5 8.29 -14.57 20.88
N GLN A 6 9.36 -14.78 20.11
CA GLN A 6 10.62 -15.30 20.61
C GLN A 6 11.37 -14.29 21.51
N GLU A 7 11.27 -12.99 21.22
CA GLU A 7 11.77 -11.93 22.10
C GLU A 7 11.01 -11.90 23.44
N GLU A 8 9.69 -12.08 23.43
CA GLU A 8 8.90 -12.17 24.65
C GLU A 8 9.22 -13.45 25.44
N TYR A 9 9.35 -14.62 24.79
CA TYR A 9 9.79 -15.85 25.45
C TYR A 9 11.16 -15.69 26.11
N LYS A 10 12.09 -15.01 25.43
CA LYS A 10 13.40 -14.68 26.00
C LYS A 10 13.30 -13.74 27.20
N LYS A 11 12.42 -12.74 27.13
CA LYS A 11 12.18 -11.77 28.21
C LYS A 11 11.50 -12.41 29.43
N GLU A 12 10.61 -13.37 29.21
CA GLU A 12 9.93 -14.14 30.27
C GLU A 12 10.75 -15.34 30.76
N ALA A 13 11.98 -15.54 30.25
CA ALA A 13 12.87 -16.65 30.58
C ALA A 13 12.22 -18.04 30.36
N VAL A 14 11.38 -18.15 29.33
CA VAL A 14 10.80 -19.41 28.87
C VAL A 14 11.86 -20.17 28.07
N GLY A 15 12.04 -21.46 28.37
CA GLY A 15 12.95 -22.32 27.62
C GLY A 15 12.46 -22.51 26.18
N TRP A 16 12.99 -21.71 25.26
CA TRP A 16 12.64 -21.73 23.84
C TRP A 16 13.89 -21.62 22.97
N ASP A 17 14.03 -22.52 21.98
CA ASP A 17 15.12 -22.50 21.01
C ASP A 17 14.80 -21.51 19.88
N VAL A 18 15.73 -20.60 19.58
CA VAL A 18 15.50 -19.58 18.54
C VAL A 18 15.43 -20.23 17.16
N ILE A 19 14.30 -20.04 16.48
CA ILE A 19 14.03 -20.45 15.10
C ILE A 19 14.08 -19.20 14.22
N ASP A 20 15.00 -19.21 13.24
CA ASP A 20 15.03 -18.22 12.17
C ASP A 20 14.00 -18.59 11.10
N CYS A 21 12.99 -17.76 10.94
CA CYS A 21 11.92 -18.00 9.97
C CYS A 21 12.26 -17.53 8.55
N GLY A 22 13.43 -16.94 8.28
CA GLY A 22 13.97 -16.71 6.93
C GLY A 22 13.13 -15.83 5.98
N MET A 23 11.95 -15.37 6.38
CA MET A 23 11.03 -14.56 5.58
C MET A 23 11.34 -13.08 5.80
N ASP A 24 12.39 -12.59 5.15
CA ASP A 24 12.67 -11.17 5.13
C ASP A 24 11.72 -10.45 4.15
N LEU A 25 10.59 -9.97 4.68
CA LEU A 25 9.60 -9.18 3.94
C LEU A 25 10.02 -7.72 3.79
N GLN A 26 11.10 -7.30 4.46
CA GLN A 26 11.53 -5.91 4.50
C GLN A 26 11.90 -5.41 3.11
N ALA A 27 12.57 -6.22 2.28
CA ALA A 27 12.94 -5.82 0.92
C ALA A 27 11.73 -5.41 0.05
N GLY A 28 10.60 -6.09 0.18
CA GLY A 28 9.36 -5.76 -0.52
C GLY A 28 8.70 -4.48 0.00
N ILE A 29 8.69 -4.29 1.33
CA ILE A 29 8.16 -3.07 1.96
C ILE A 29 9.01 -1.86 1.54
N GLU A 30 10.33 -2.01 1.58
CA GLU A 30 11.25 -0.95 1.20
C GLU A 30 11.12 -0.56 -0.28
N LEU A 31 10.92 -1.52 -1.17
CA LEU A 31 10.64 -1.26 -2.58
C LEU A 31 9.41 -0.34 -2.77
N ILE A 32 8.39 -0.49 -1.92
CA ILE A 32 7.15 0.29 -2.03
C ILE A 32 7.31 1.67 -1.36
N GLU A 33 7.84 1.70 -0.13
CA GLU A 33 7.77 2.87 0.75
C GLU A 33 9.07 3.68 0.88
N LYS A 34 10.26 3.11 0.68
CA LYS A 34 11.48 3.91 0.87
C LYS A 34 11.58 5.06 -0.15
N PRO A 35 12.41 6.09 0.14
CA PRO A 35 12.77 7.07 -0.88
C PRO A 35 13.26 6.35 -2.15
N MET A 36 12.87 6.87 -3.32
CA MET A 36 13.06 6.20 -4.62
C MET A 36 12.32 4.86 -4.79
N GLY A 37 11.41 4.51 -3.89
CA GLY A 37 10.48 3.40 -4.04
C GLY A 37 9.28 3.77 -4.92
N ILE A 38 8.38 2.81 -5.13
CA ILE A 38 7.25 2.92 -6.06
C ILE A 38 6.37 4.12 -5.75
N LEU A 39 5.99 4.32 -4.48
CA LEU A 39 5.11 5.42 -4.09
C LEU A 39 5.80 6.78 -4.23
N SER A 40 7.09 6.87 -3.90
CA SER A 40 7.84 8.12 -4.06
C SER A 40 7.99 8.52 -5.53
N ILE A 41 8.28 7.57 -6.43
CA ILE A 41 8.33 7.84 -7.87
C ILE A 41 6.95 8.26 -8.39
N LEU A 42 5.87 7.66 -7.88
CA LEU A 42 4.50 8.04 -8.26
C LEU A 42 4.18 9.47 -7.82
N GLU A 43 4.56 9.84 -6.62
CA GLU A 43 4.39 11.19 -6.06
C GLU A 43 5.15 12.24 -6.86
N GLU A 44 6.41 11.97 -7.19
CA GLU A 44 7.22 12.85 -8.03
C GLU A 44 6.59 13.05 -9.40
N GLU A 45 6.15 11.97 -10.06
CA GLU A 45 5.48 12.05 -11.37
C GLU A 45 4.16 12.84 -11.31
N CYS A 46 3.45 12.82 -10.18
CA CYS A 46 2.23 13.62 -10.01
C CYS A 46 2.51 15.13 -10.03
N MET A 47 3.71 15.57 -9.64
CA MET A 47 4.09 16.98 -9.63
C MET A 47 4.37 17.55 -11.03
N PHE A 48 4.62 16.68 -12.03
CA PHE A 48 4.94 17.12 -13.39
C PHE A 48 3.65 17.27 -14.24
N PRO A 49 3.35 18.46 -14.80
CA PRO A 49 2.09 18.71 -15.53
C PRO A 49 1.88 17.85 -16.79
N ARG A 50 2.94 17.30 -17.36
CA ARG A 50 2.91 16.48 -18.59
C ARG A 50 3.39 15.04 -18.37
N ALA A 51 3.57 14.62 -17.12
CA ALA A 51 3.86 13.23 -16.83
C ALA A 51 2.65 12.35 -17.19
N SER A 52 2.95 11.17 -17.72
CA SER A 52 1.98 10.13 -18.05
C SER A 52 2.33 8.84 -17.32
N ASP A 53 1.39 7.91 -17.23
CA ASP A 53 1.65 6.59 -16.63
C ASP A 53 2.79 5.86 -17.36
N SER A 54 3.02 6.15 -18.64
CA SER A 54 4.17 5.65 -19.40
C SER A 54 5.50 6.20 -18.88
N ASN A 55 5.57 7.48 -18.50
CA ASN A 55 6.77 8.05 -17.87
C ASN A 55 7.05 7.40 -16.51
N PHE A 56 5.99 7.22 -15.72
CA PHE A 56 6.05 6.51 -14.44
C PHE A 56 6.58 5.08 -14.62
N LYS A 57 6.06 4.32 -15.60
CA LYS A 57 6.54 2.97 -15.94
C LYS A 57 8.04 2.97 -16.23
N THR A 58 8.50 3.86 -17.11
CA THR A 58 9.92 3.90 -17.50
C THR A 58 10.79 4.15 -16.29
N LYS A 59 10.43 5.11 -15.43
CA LYS A 59 11.17 5.37 -14.18
C LYS A 59 11.19 4.17 -13.23
N LEU A 60 10.08 3.45 -13.07
CA LEU A 60 10.05 2.22 -12.25
C LEU A 60 11.04 1.18 -12.79
N TYR A 61 11.04 0.97 -14.10
CA TYR A 61 11.93 0.01 -14.75
C TYR A 61 13.40 0.41 -14.59
N ASP A 62 13.75 1.67 -14.80
CA ASP A 62 15.13 2.16 -14.69
C ASP A 62 15.66 2.07 -13.24
N ASN A 63 14.79 2.27 -12.25
CA ASN A 63 15.18 2.25 -10.83
C ASN A 63 15.20 0.84 -10.22
N HIS A 64 14.32 -0.07 -10.65
CA HIS A 64 14.10 -1.35 -9.94
C HIS A 64 14.37 -2.61 -10.76
N LEU A 65 14.23 -2.59 -12.09
CA LEU A 65 14.39 -3.81 -12.88
C LEU A 65 15.84 -4.31 -12.79
N GLY A 66 16.01 -5.56 -12.34
CA GLY A 66 17.32 -6.19 -12.14
C GLY A 66 18.11 -5.69 -10.92
N LYS A 67 17.57 -4.72 -10.18
CA LYS A 67 18.17 -4.18 -8.95
C LYS A 67 17.40 -4.61 -7.70
N SER A 68 16.07 -4.70 -7.81
CA SER A 68 15.18 -5.07 -6.71
C SER A 68 14.63 -6.48 -6.94
N PRO A 69 14.86 -7.44 -6.02
CA PRO A 69 14.44 -8.83 -6.21
C PRO A 69 12.92 -8.99 -6.24
N ASN A 70 12.17 -8.06 -5.61
CA ASN A 70 10.72 -8.08 -5.56
C ASN A 70 10.05 -7.40 -6.77
N PHE A 71 10.81 -6.89 -7.75
CA PHE A 71 10.27 -6.20 -8.93
C PHE A 71 10.53 -7.00 -10.22
N GLY A 72 9.48 -7.32 -10.96
CA GLY A 72 9.54 -8.18 -12.14
C GLY A 72 8.78 -7.63 -13.34
N LYS A 73 9.02 -8.25 -14.51
CA LYS A 73 8.21 -8.04 -15.71
C LYS A 73 6.96 -8.92 -15.60
N PRO A 74 5.78 -8.42 -15.99
CA PRO A 74 4.56 -9.19 -15.94
C PRO A 74 4.59 -10.30 -16.99
N LYS A 75 3.94 -11.42 -16.68
CA LYS A 75 3.69 -12.49 -17.65
C LYS A 75 2.73 -11.99 -18.74
N PRO A 76 2.80 -12.55 -19.97
CA PRO A 76 1.85 -12.21 -21.03
C PRO A 76 0.41 -12.38 -20.53
N PRO A 77 -0.51 -11.43 -20.84
CA PRO A 77 -1.88 -11.49 -20.37
C PRO A 77 -2.58 -12.74 -20.91
N LYS A 78 -3.36 -13.40 -20.05
CA LYS A 78 -4.25 -14.48 -20.49
C LYS A 78 -5.44 -13.86 -21.28
N PRO A 79 -6.11 -14.63 -22.16
CA PRO A 79 -7.30 -14.15 -22.85
C PRO A 79 -8.33 -13.57 -21.87
N GLY A 80 -8.74 -12.32 -22.08
CA GLY A 80 -9.67 -11.60 -21.21
C GLY A 80 -9.06 -10.84 -20.03
N GLN A 81 -7.73 -10.89 -19.83
CA GLN A 81 -7.03 -10.07 -18.83
C GLN A 81 -6.46 -8.80 -19.46
N SER A 82 -6.56 -7.69 -18.73
CA SER A 82 -5.91 -6.43 -19.08
C SER A 82 -4.39 -6.55 -19.03
N GLU A 83 -3.69 -5.85 -19.92
CA GLU A 83 -2.23 -5.80 -19.93
C GLU A 83 -1.70 -5.21 -18.61
N ALA A 84 -0.82 -5.97 -17.94
CA ALA A 84 -0.09 -5.50 -16.78
C ALA A 84 1.22 -4.81 -17.20
N HIS A 85 1.67 -3.87 -16.38
CA HIS A 85 2.83 -3.04 -16.68
C HIS A 85 4.06 -3.44 -15.88
N PHE A 86 3.91 -3.97 -14.67
CA PHE A 86 4.97 -4.57 -13.86
C PHE A 86 4.37 -5.66 -12.94
N GLU A 87 5.23 -6.46 -12.31
CA GLU A 87 4.83 -7.49 -11.33
C GLU A 87 5.58 -7.26 -10.02
N LEU A 88 4.91 -7.41 -8.88
CA LEU A 88 5.56 -7.46 -7.57
C LEU A 88 5.54 -8.86 -7.02
N HIS A 89 6.70 -9.32 -6.54
CA HIS A 89 6.83 -10.59 -5.85
C HIS A 89 6.60 -10.37 -4.35
N HIS A 90 5.36 -10.61 -3.92
CA HIS A 90 4.99 -10.62 -2.51
C HIS A 90 5.21 -12.01 -1.92
N TYR A 91 5.16 -12.12 -0.59
CA TYR A 91 5.30 -13.40 0.10
C TYR A 91 4.24 -14.43 -0.30
N ALA A 92 3.03 -13.95 -0.65
CA ALA A 92 1.92 -14.80 -1.08
C ALA A 92 2.01 -15.20 -2.56
N GLY A 93 2.90 -14.58 -3.33
CA GLY A 93 3.07 -14.82 -4.75
C GLY A 93 3.25 -13.53 -5.56
N SER A 94 3.40 -13.70 -6.87
CA SER A 94 3.57 -12.58 -7.78
C SER A 94 2.23 -11.96 -8.18
N VAL A 95 2.13 -10.64 -8.07
CA VAL A 95 0.93 -9.88 -8.44
C VAL A 95 1.25 -8.94 -9.60
N PRO A 96 0.61 -9.13 -10.77
CA PRO A 96 0.75 -8.21 -11.89
C PRO A 96 -0.10 -6.95 -11.68
N TYR A 97 0.51 -5.77 -11.83
CA TYR A 97 -0.14 -4.46 -11.65
C TYR A 97 -0.35 -3.74 -12.99
N ASN A 98 -1.54 -3.17 -13.16
CA ASN A 98 -1.85 -2.24 -14.23
C ASN A 98 -1.80 -0.80 -13.67
N ILE A 99 -1.01 0.07 -14.29
CA ILE A 99 -0.77 1.45 -13.83
C ILE A 99 -1.67 2.49 -14.50
N THR A 100 -2.59 2.07 -15.37
CA THR A 100 -3.41 2.99 -16.14
C THR A 100 -4.30 3.83 -15.20
N GLY A 101 -4.21 5.15 -15.34
CA GLY A 101 -4.88 6.14 -14.52
C GLY A 101 -4.30 6.29 -13.12
N TRP A 102 -3.11 5.74 -12.81
CA TRP A 102 -2.53 5.86 -11.46
C TRP A 102 -2.18 7.31 -11.13
N LEU A 103 -1.60 8.06 -12.07
CA LEU A 103 -1.29 9.46 -11.81
C LEU A 103 -2.55 10.28 -11.54
N GLU A 104 -3.61 10.09 -12.32
CA GLU A 104 -4.88 10.78 -12.12
C GLU A 104 -5.52 10.40 -10.77
N LYS A 105 -5.60 9.10 -10.47
CA LYS A 105 -6.12 8.61 -9.19
C LYS A 105 -5.33 9.16 -8.00
N ASN A 106 -3.99 9.21 -8.10
CA ASN A 106 -3.16 9.68 -7.00
C ASN A 106 -3.19 11.20 -6.81
N LYS A 107 -3.49 11.94 -7.88
CA LYS A 107 -3.71 13.39 -7.87
C LYS A 107 -5.03 13.80 -7.24
N ASP A 108 -6.04 12.92 -7.29
CA ASP A 108 -7.40 13.18 -6.83
C ASP A 108 -7.97 14.53 -7.31
N PRO A 109 -8.01 14.79 -8.63
CA PRO A 109 -8.41 16.09 -9.14
C PRO A 109 -9.90 16.35 -8.87
N LEU A 110 -10.19 17.22 -7.91
CA LEU A 110 -11.54 17.73 -7.67
C LEU A 110 -11.77 19.02 -8.45
N ASN A 111 -13.01 19.23 -8.88
CA ASN A 111 -13.39 20.50 -9.49
C ASN A 111 -13.58 21.56 -8.39
N GLU A 112 -12.63 22.49 -8.28
CA GLU A 112 -12.62 23.59 -7.31
C GLU A 112 -13.92 24.42 -7.29
N THR A 113 -14.59 24.56 -8.44
CA THR A 113 -15.87 25.29 -8.51
C THR A 113 -16.98 24.52 -7.80
N VAL A 114 -17.01 23.20 -7.98
CA VAL A 114 -18.00 22.33 -7.32
C VAL A 114 -17.72 22.26 -5.82
N VAL A 115 -16.45 22.11 -5.43
CA VAL A 115 -16.03 22.13 -4.02
C VAL A 115 -16.45 23.44 -3.35
N GLY A 116 -16.18 24.58 -3.98
CA GLY A 116 -16.58 25.89 -3.47
C GLY A 116 -18.10 26.05 -3.34
N LEU A 117 -18.86 25.57 -4.32
CA LEU A 117 -20.33 25.59 -4.28
C LEU A 117 -20.88 24.74 -3.12
N LEU A 118 -20.33 23.53 -2.93
CA LEU A 118 -20.76 22.61 -1.87
C LEU A 118 -20.35 23.10 -0.48
N GLY A 119 -19.18 23.72 -0.34
CA GLY A 119 -18.75 24.36 0.91
C GLY A 119 -19.65 25.54 1.31
N ALA A 120 -20.20 26.28 0.34
CA ALA A 120 -21.15 27.37 0.57
C ALA A 120 -22.62 26.92 0.63
N CYS A 121 -22.89 25.60 0.66
CA CYS A 121 -24.25 25.08 0.70
C CYS A 121 -24.99 25.53 1.98
N LYS A 122 -26.30 25.80 1.87
CA LYS A 122 -27.14 26.15 3.02
C LYS A 122 -27.42 24.97 3.95
N GLU A 123 -27.29 23.75 3.42
CA GLU A 123 -27.45 22.53 4.22
C GLU A 123 -26.20 22.32 5.07
N SER A 124 -26.36 22.39 6.39
CA SER A 124 -25.24 22.39 7.33
C SER A 124 -24.36 21.16 7.20
N LEU A 125 -24.95 19.98 6.96
CA LEU A 125 -24.19 18.75 6.78
C LEU A 125 -23.27 18.84 5.55
N VAL A 126 -23.81 19.30 4.42
CA VAL A 126 -23.06 19.40 3.16
C VAL A 126 -21.93 20.42 3.30
N SER A 127 -22.22 21.61 3.84
CA SER A 127 -21.21 22.64 4.05
C SER A 127 -20.07 22.15 4.96
N SER A 128 -20.39 21.38 6.01
CA SER A 128 -19.37 20.83 6.93
C SER A 128 -18.44 19.81 6.28
N LEU A 129 -18.91 19.02 5.31
CA LEU A 129 -18.11 18.00 4.61
C LEU A 129 -17.14 18.61 3.60
N PHE A 130 -17.49 19.78 3.06
CA PHE A 130 -16.68 20.53 2.08
C PHE A 130 -16.04 21.78 2.69
N ALA A 131 -16.00 21.86 4.01
CA ALA A 131 -15.30 22.94 4.70
C ALA A 131 -13.81 22.88 4.33
N PRO A 132 -13.17 24.03 4.01
CA PRO A 132 -11.75 24.05 3.71
C PRO A 132 -10.98 23.49 4.91
N ALA A 133 -10.05 22.57 4.65
CA ALA A 133 -9.21 22.00 5.70
C ALA A 133 -8.51 23.14 6.46
N GLU A 134 -8.65 23.18 7.78
CA GLU A 134 -7.91 24.11 8.62
C GLU A 134 -6.43 23.77 8.51
N ASP A 135 -5.68 24.59 7.79
CA ASP A 135 -4.24 24.43 7.66
C ASP A 135 -3.57 24.87 8.98
N PRO A 136 -2.99 23.95 9.78
CA PRO A 136 -2.33 24.30 11.03
C PRO A 136 -1.10 25.20 10.80
N SER A 137 -0.66 25.35 9.54
CA SER A 137 0.49 26.16 9.15
C SER A 137 0.19 27.65 8.90
N GLN A 138 -1.04 28.12 9.19
CA GLN A 138 -1.34 29.56 9.19
C GLN A 138 -0.66 30.38 10.31
N ALA A 139 0.10 29.73 11.20
CA ALA A 139 1.13 30.40 12.00
C ALA A 139 2.48 30.42 11.26
N GLY A 140 2.58 31.25 10.21
CA GLY A 140 3.88 31.79 9.78
C GLY A 140 4.79 30.88 8.95
N LYS A 141 4.32 30.39 7.80
CA LYS A 141 5.09 30.32 6.53
C LYS A 141 4.18 29.72 5.46
N ARG A 142 3.61 30.58 4.61
CA ARG A 142 3.06 30.14 3.33
C ARG A 142 4.16 29.38 2.59
N LYS A 143 4.08 28.06 2.56
CA LYS A 143 4.93 27.21 1.74
C LYS A 143 4.64 27.63 0.29
N LYS A 144 5.57 28.39 -0.27
CA LYS A 144 5.51 28.89 -1.64
C LYS A 144 5.57 27.64 -2.54
N GLY A 145 4.44 27.29 -3.14
CA GLY A 145 4.23 26.05 -3.86
C GLY A 145 3.43 25.07 -3.00
N GLY A 146 2.12 24.97 -3.26
CA GLY A 146 1.33 23.86 -2.76
C GLY A 146 1.98 22.58 -3.23
N ALA A 147 2.69 21.89 -2.34
CA ALA A 147 3.05 20.51 -2.58
C ALA A 147 1.71 19.79 -2.72
N MET A 148 1.39 19.37 -3.93
CA MET A 148 0.16 18.65 -4.21
C MET A 148 0.13 17.45 -3.27
N GLN A 149 -0.78 17.48 -2.29
CA GLN A 149 -0.93 16.37 -1.36
C GLN A 149 -1.56 15.23 -2.15
N THR A 150 -0.77 14.21 -2.44
CA THR A 150 -1.25 13.03 -3.16
C THR A 150 -1.97 12.07 -2.21
N ILE A 151 -2.85 11.24 -2.74
CA ILE A 151 -3.51 10.19 -1.95
C ILE A 151 -2.48 9.27 -1.28
N SER A 152 -1.44 8.87 -2.01
CA SER A 152 -0.36 8.03 -1.49
C SER A 152 0.33 8.64 -0.27
N SER A 153 0.56 9.95 -0.26
CA SER A 153 1.24 10.64 0.85
C SER A 153 0.38 10.63 2.12
N THR A 154 -0.92 10.90 1.99
CA THR A 154 -1.89 10.86 3.10
C THR A 154 -2.04 9.45 3.66
N HIS A 155 -2.16 8.44 2.78
CA HIS A 155 -2.24 7.04 3.21
C HIS A 155 -0.96 6.59 3.92
N ARG A 156 0.21 6.99 3.43
CA ARG A 156 1.50 6.69 4.06
C ARG A 156 1.60 7.30 5.46
N GLU A 157 1.15 8.54 5.65
CA GLU A 157 1.15 9.17 6.97
C GLU A 157 0.22 8.43 7.95
N SER A 158 -1.00 8.12 7.51
CA SER A 158 -1.97 7.35 8.30
C SER A 158 -1.43 5.96 8.66
N LEU A 159 -0.82 5.26 7.69
CA LEU A 159 -0.21 3.95 7.90
C LEU A 159 0.93 4.01 8.91
N ASN A 160 1.82 4.99 8.82
CA ASN A 160 2.90 5.18 9.80
C ASN A 160 2.38 5.40 11.22
N LYS A 161 1.30 6.17 11.36
CA LYS A 161 0.66 6.40 12.66
C LYS A 161 0.05 5.09 13.20
N LEU A 162 -0.64 4.34 12.34
CA LEU A 162 -1.20 3.03 12.69
C LEU A 162 -0.11 2.05 13.13
N MET A 163 0.98 1.94 12.36
CA MET A 163 2.09 1.04 12.68
C MET A 163 2.73 1.39 14.03
N LYS A 164 2.95 2.68 14.34
CA LYS A 164 3.44 3.12 15.66
C LYS A 164 2.51 2.68 16.79
N ASN A 165 1.21 2.84 16.61
CA ASN A 165 0.23 2.42 17.61
C ASN A 165 0.24 0.89 17.80
N LEU A 166 0.24 0.11 16.71
CA LEU A 166 0.27 -1.35 16.78
C LEU A 166 1.54 -1.87 17.47
N MET A 167 2.70 -1.32 17.15
CA MET A 167 3.98 -1.70 17.76
C MET A 167 4.08 -1.34 19.26
N SER A 168 3.18 -0.49 19.77
CA SER A 168 3.09 -0.15 21.20
C SER A 168 2.18 -1.08 22.01
N THR A 169 1.58 -2.09 21.37
CA THR A 169 0.61 -3.01 21.97
C THR A 169 1.08 -4.46 21.86
N SER A 170 0.49 -5.35 22.67
CA SER A 170 0.71 -6.80 22.54
C SER A 170 -0.23 -7.37 21.47
N PRO A 171 0.29 -8.00 20.40
CA PRO A 171 -0.54 -8.47 19.32
C PRO A 171 -1.18 -9.84 19.63
N HIS A 172 -2.47 -9.97 19.33
CA HIS A 172 -3.17 -11.25 19.27
C HIS A 172 -3.67 -11.48 17.85
N PHE A 173 -3.35 -12.64 17.27
CA PHE A 173 -3.60 -12.91 15.85
C PHE A 173 -4.77 -13.88 15.64
N ILE A 174 -5.68 -13.52 14.72
CA ILE A 174 -6.69 -14.41 14.16
C ILE A 174 -6.45 -14.45 12.64
N ARG A 175 -6.20 -15.63 12.08
CA ARG A 175 -6.04 -15.84 10.63
C ARG A 175 -7.30 -16.46 10.05
N CYS A 176 -8.07 -15.68 9.32
CA CYS A 176 -9.25 -16.17 8.60
C CYS A 176 -8.82 -16.88 7.31
N ILE A 177 -9.43 -18.02 7.01
CA ILE A 177 -9.16 -18.82 5.80
C ILE A 177 -10.40 -18.85 4.91
N VAL A 178 -10.22 -18.58 3.62
CA VAL A 178 -11.28 -18.69 2.62
C VAL A 178 -11.49 -20.18 2.30
N PRO A 179 -12.69 -20.75 2.54
CA PRO A 179 -12.93 -22.17 2.35
C PRO A 179 -13.16 -22.54 0.88
N ASN A 180 -13.77 -21.66 0.07
CA ASN A 180 -14.00 -21.86 -1.36
C ASN A 180 -14.27 -20.52 -2.08
N GLU A 181 -14.07 -20.49 -3.40
CA GLU A 181 -14.31 -19.30 -4.23
C GLU A 181 -15.79 -19.08 -4.60
N PHE A 182 -16.62 -20.14 -4.49
CA PHE A 182 -18.05 -20.11 -4.83
C PHE A 182 -18.91 -19.42 -3.76
N LYS A 183 -18.31 -18.99 -2.65
CA LYS A 183 -18.99 -18.37 -1.50
C LYS A 183 -20.09 -19.26 -0.90
N GLN A 184 -19.91 -20.58 -0.96
CA GLN A 184 -20.87 -21.55 -0.46
C GLN A 184 -20.53 -22.02 0.96
N PRO A 185 -21.51 -22.09 1.87
CA PRO A 185 -21.27 -22.68 3.19
C PRO A 185 -21.03 -24.19 3.08
N GLY A 186 -20.21 -24.76 3.96
CA GLY A 186 -19.98 -26.22 4.07
C GLY A 186 -19.08 -26.84 2.99
N VAL A 187 -18.67 -26.08 1.97
CA VAL A 187 -17.76 -26.53 0.92
C VAL A 187 -16.34 -26.08 1.24
N VAL A 188 -15.36 -26.98 1.12
CA VAL A 188 -13.94 -26.69 1.36
C VAL A 188 -13.11 -27.15 0.17
N ASP A 189 -12.32 -26.24 -0.39
CA ASP A 189 -11.30 -26.53 -1.39
C ASP A 189 -9.95 -26.71 -0.70
N ALA A 190 -9.45 -27.95 -0.71
CA ALA A 190 -8.20 -28.31 -0.06
C ALA A 190 -6.98 -27.59 -0.67
N HIS A 191 -6.93 -27.41 -2.00
CA HIS A 191 -5.78 -26.76 -2.65
C HIS A 191 -5.75 -25.28 -2.32
N LEU A 192 -6.91 -24.63 -2.31
CA LEU A 192 -7.04 -23.22 -1.93
C LEU A 192 -6.63 -22.99 -0.47
N VAL A 193 -7.08 -23.85 0.45
CA VAL A 193 -6.69 -23.78 1.87
C VAL A 193 -5.20 -24.03 2.02
N MET A 194 -4.67 -25.04 1.35
CA MET A 194 -3.24 -25.40 1.42
C MET A 194 -2.35 -24.24 0.97
N HIS A 195 -2.70 -23.58 -0.14
CA HIS A 195 -2.00 -22.41 -0.63
C HIS A 195 -2.01 -21.26 0.40
N GLN A 196 -3.17 -20.96 0.99
CA GLN A 196 -3.29 -19.92 2.01
C GLN A 196 -2.46 -20.22 3.26
N LEU A 197 -2.36 -21.48 3.70
CA LEU A 197 -1.57 -21.84 4.88
C LEU A 197 -0.08 -21.58 4.67
N HIS A 198 0.46 -21.93 3.49
CA HIS A 198 1.84 -21.60 3.13
C HIS A 198 2.06 -20.09 3.04
N CYS A 199 1.16 -19.36 2.36
CA CYS A 199 1.30 -17.91 2.23
C CYS A 199 1.23 -17.23 3.59
N ASN A 200 0.28 -17.60 4.45
CA ASN A 200 0.08 -16.96 5.75
C ASN A 200 1.20 -17.25 6.79
N GLY A 201 2.22 -18.02 6.41
CA GLY A 201 3.31 -18.45 7.30
C GLY A 201 2.80 -19.27 8.47
N VAL A 202 1.77 -20.10 8.23
CA VAL A 202 1.26 -21.07 9.20
C VAL A 202 2.02 -22.40 9.08
N LEU A 203 2.50 -22.71 7.87
CA LEU A 203 3.31 -23.88 7.52
C LEU A 203 4.67 -23.46 6.98
#